data_AF-A0A915DP00-F1
#
_entry.id   AF-A0A915DP00-F1
#
_cell.length_a   1.000
_cell.length_b   1.000
_cell.length_c   1.000
_cell.angle_alpha   90.00
_cell.angle_beta   90.00
_cell.angle_gamma   90.00
#
_symmetry.space_group_name_H-M   'P 1'
#
loop_
_entity.id
_entity.type
_entity.pdbx_description
1 polymer ?
#
loop_
_entity_poly.entity_id
_entity_poly.type
_entity_poly.pdbx_seq_one_letter_code
_entity_poly.pdbx_strand_id
1 'polypeptide(L)'
;MAVENISVFRNSFLYARVNCSDGSSLAAPMFNLLIIFIGLIALRQPESYWGTFVHFVFTLIVSIFNVFFIVDLLLMAIWWYDQAKSPRTQNNWPLHFVWFDLTVVFLLVLIELSCLICIVIFITLKFDLLGWRRRAMA
;
A
#
# COMPACT_ATOMS: atom_id res chain seq x y z
N MET A 1 17.65 9.59 -43.32
CA MET A 1 18.25 8.62 -42.40
C MET A 1 18.64 9.23 -41.04
N ALA A 2 17.99 10.33 -40.60
CA ALA A 2 18.28 10.99 -39.31
C ALA A 2 17.11 10.94 -38.32
N VAL A 3 15.98 10.33 -38.71
CA VAL A 3 14.74 10.27 -37.90
C VAL A 3 14.77 9.07 -36.93
N GLU A 4 15.48 7.99 -37.26
CA GLU A 4 15.63 6.81 -36.39
C GLU A 4 16.51 7.04 -35.16
N ASN A 5 17.53 7.91 -35.24
CA ASN A 5 18.40 8.15 -34.10
C ASN A 5 17.74 8.99 -32.98
N ILE A 6 16.70 9.76 -33.31
CA ILE A 6 15.96 10.58 -32.33
C ILE A 6 14.98 9.71 -31.53
N SER A 7 14.36 8.70 -32.16
CA SER A 7 13.42 7.80 -31.47
C SER A 7 14.12 6.89 -30.47
N VAL A 8 15.32 6.39 -30.81
CA VAL A 8 16.14 5.58 -29.90
C VAL A 8 16.56 6.39 -28.68
N PHE A 9 17.05 7.62 -28.87
CA PHE A 9 17.44 8.51 -27.77
C PHE A 9 16.27 8.88 -26.86
N ARG A 10 15.08 9.09 -27.45
CA ARG A 10 13.85 9.40 -26.72
C ARG A 10 13.36 8.20 -25.91
N ASN A 11 13.42 6.99 -26.48
CA ASN A 11 13.07 5.76 -25.77
C ASN A 11 14.06 5.49 -24.62
N SER A 12 15.37 5.63 -24.84
CA SER A 12 16.37 5.44 -23.78
C SER A 12 16.28 6.47 -22.65
N PHE A 13 15.96 7.74 -22.96
CA PHE A 13 15.80 8.77 -21.92
C PHE A 13 14.50 8.59 -21.13
N LEU A 14 13.42 8.13 -21.78
CA LEU A 14 12.13 7.90 -21.14
C LEU A 14 12.18 6.62 -20.28
N TYR A 15 12.83 5.55 -20.75
CA TYR A 15 13.18 4.39 -19.93
C TYR A 15 14.08 4.77 -18.76
N ALA A 16 15.13 5.58 -18.99
CA ALA A 16 15.96 6.08 -17.91
C ALA A 16 15.17 6.93 -16.91
N ARG A 17 14.21 7.75 -17.36
CA ARG A 17 13.42 8.59 -16.45
C ARG A 17 12.34 7.84 -15.69
N VAL A 18 11.76 6.79 -16.26
CA VAL A 18 10.82 5.88 -15.56
C VAL A 18 11.57 4.98 -14.59
N ASN A 19 12.80 4.57 -14.93
CA ASN A 19 13.65 3.74 -14.09
C ASN A 19 14.42 4.55 -13.03
N CYS A 20 14.63 5.86 -13.24
CA CYS A 20 15.29 6.78 -12.31
C CYS A 20 14.33 7.77 -11.62
N SER A 21 13.08 7.93 -12.05
CA SER A 21 12.03 8.41 -11.15
C SER A 21 11.77 7.28 -10.17
N ASP A 22 11.54 7.58 -8.90
CA ASP A 22 11.09 6.61 -7.92
C ASP A 22 9.83 5.92 -8.46
N GLY A 23 10.01 4.80 -9.18
CA GLY A 23 8.92 4.07 -9.79
C GLY A 23 7.92 3.67 -8.71
N SER A 24 6.66 3.45 -9.11
CA SER A 24 5.57 3.07 -8.20
C SER A 24 6.06 2.02 -7.17
N SER A 25 6.13 2.41 -5.90
CA SER A 25 6.79 1.60 -4.87
C SER A 25 6.03 0.31 -4.61
N LEU A 26 6.59 -0.83 -5.07
CA LEU A 26 6.07 -2.18 -4.78
C LEU A 26 6.27 -2.60 -3.32
N ALA A 27 6.90 -1.75 -2.50
CA ALA A 27 7.11 -2.03 -1.08
C ALA A 27 5.77 -2.20 -0.35
N ALA A 28 4.76 -1.40 -0.67
CA ALA A 28 3.45 -1.46 -0.03
C ALA A 28 2.75 -2.84 -0.17
N PRO A 29 2.58 -3.41 -1.38
CA PRO A 29 2.02 -4.77 -1.49
C PRO A 29 2.93 -5.84 -0.87
N MET A 30 4.26 -5.69 -0.89
CA MET A 30 5.17 -6.64 -0.24
C MET A 30 5.04 -6.66 1.29
N PHE A 31 4.92 -5.50 1.93
CA PHE A 31 4.71 -5.43 3.39
C PHE A 31 3.37 -6.05 3.78
N ASN A 32 2.32 -5.84 3.00
CA ASN A 32 1.01 -6.46 3.25
C ASN A 32 1.06 -7.99 3.14
N LEU A 33 1.79 -8.56 2.16
CA LEU A 33 2.00 -10.01 2.06
C LEU A 33 2.75 -10.58 3.29
N LEU A 34 3.73 -9.85 3.80
CA LEU A 34 4.50 -10.26 4.97
C LEU A 34 3.64 -10.34 6.23
N ILE A 35 2.71 -9.40 6.44
CA ILE A 35 1.75 -9.47 7.56
C ILE A 35 0.83 -10.68 7.43
N ILE A 36 0.30 -10.94 6.23
CA ILE A 36 -0.60 -12.06 6.01
C ILE A 36 0.11 -13.36 6.42
N PHE A 37 1.38 -13.49 6.06
CA PHE A 37 2.20 -14.63 6.46
C PHE A 37 2.39 -14.72 7.99
N ILE A 38 2.71 -13.62 8.66
CA ILE A 38 2.81 -13.57 10.13
C ILE A 38 1.47 -13.91 10.79
N GLY A 39 0.35 -13.42 10.25
CA GLY A 39 -0.99 -13.70 10.73
C GLY A 39 -1.39 -15.16 10.60
N LEU A 40 -1.05 -15.80 9.48
CA LEU A 40 -1.24 -17.24 9.28
C LEU A 40 -0.46 -18.08 10.29
N ILE A 41 0.77 -17.68 10.63
CA ILE A 41 1.57 -18.33 11.67
C ILE A 41 0.92 -18.13 13.05
N ALA A 42 0.43 -16.94 13.35
CA ALA A 42 -0.27 -16.65 14.61
C ALA A 42 -1.56 -17.48 14.76
N LEU A 43 -2.35 -17.64 13.70
CA LEU A 43 -3.56 -18.48 13.69
C LEU A 43 -3.25 -19.96 13.93
N ARG A 44 -2.06 -20.43 13.53
CA ARG A 44 -1.64 -21.82 13.74
C ARG A 44 -1.26 -22.13 15.20
N GLN A 45 -1.01 -21.11 16.02
CA GLN A 45 -0.69 -21.26 17.46
C GLN A 45 -1.70 -20.52 18.34
N PRO A 46 -2.99 -20.93 18.34
CA PRO A 46 -4.07 -20.19 18.99
C PRO A 46 -3.94 -20.10 20.53
N GLU A 47 -3.19 -21.01 21.15
CA GLU A 47 -2.97 -21.02 22.60
C GLU A 47 -1.91 -20.00 23.06
N SER A 48 -1.13 -19.43 22.12
CA SER A 48 -0.12 -18.42 22.44
C SER A 48 -0.71 -17.03 22.28
N TYR A 49 -1.08 -16.39 23.40
CA TYR A 49 -1.47 -14.97 23.42
C TYR A 49 -0.39 -14.04 22.82
N TRP A 50 0.86 -14.52 22.79
CA TRP A 50 2.00 -13.81 22.21
C TRP A 50 1.88 -13.67 20.69
N GLY A 51 1.42 -14.72 19.98
CA GLY A 51 1.24 -14.69 18.54
C GLY A 51 0.23 -13.63 18.09
N THR A 52 -0.91 -13.57 18.78
CA THR A 52 -1.96 -12.57 18.52
C THR A 52 -1.51 -11.15 18.84
N PHE A 53 -0.74 -10.95 19.92
CA PHE A 53 -0.17 -9.64 20.27
C PHE A 53 0.83 -9.17 19.20
N VAL A 54 1.75 -10.04 18.79
CA VAL A 54 2.72 -9.73 17.74
C VAL A 54 2.00 -9.39 16.43
N HIS A 55 0.99 -10.17 16.05
CA HIS A 55 0.20 -9.88 14.85
C HIS A 55 -0.50 -8.51 14.94
N PHE A 56 -1.07 -8.15 16.09
CA PHE A 56 -1.67 -6.83 16.31
C PHE A 56 -0.65 -5.69 16.14
N VAL A 57 0.54 -5.82 16.74
CA VAL A 57 1.61 -4.81 16.63
C VAL A 57 2.06 -4.64 15.18
N PHE A 58 2.28 -5.74 14.45
CA PHE A 58 2.66 -5.68 13.04
C PHE A 58 1.56 -5.08 12.17
N THR A 59 0.30 -5.43 12.39
CA THR A 59 -0.84 -4.83 11.68
C THR A 59 -0.91 -3.32 11.92
N LEU A 60 -0.65 -2.85 13.14
CA LEU A 60 -0.62 -1.41 13.45
C LEU A 60 0.54 -0.69 12.77
N ILE A 61 1.75 -1.28 12.78
CA ILE A 61 2.91 -0.71 12.10
C ILE A 61 2.66 -0.58 10.60
N VAL A 62 2.16 -1.63 9.95
CA VAL A 62 1.94 -1.57 8.51
C VAL A 62 0.75 -0.70 8.14
N SER A 63 -0.29 -0.61 8.98
CA SER A 63 -1.35 0.38 8.79
C SER A 63 -0.78 1.81 8.66
N ILE A 64 0.14 2.19 9.54
CA ILE A 64 0.85 3.47 9.44
C ILE A 64 1.64 3.58 8.13
N PHE A 65 2.39 2.55 7.74
CA PHE A 65 3.15 2.56 6.48
C PHE A 65 2.24 2.62 5.24
N ASN A 66 1.11 1.92 5.24
CA ASN A 66 0.13 1.94 4.15
C ASN A 66 -0.38 3.36 3.92
N VAL A 67 -0.65 4.14 4.97
CA VAL A 67 -1.03 5.55 4.84
C VAL A 67 0.07 6.35 4.13
N PHE A 68 1.34 6.16 4.49
CA PHE A 68 2.45 6.82 3.79
C PHE A 68 2.51 6.43 2.30
N PHE A 69 2.38 5.15 1.98
CA PHE A 69 2.39 4.67 0.59
C PHE A 69 1.19 5.15 -0.22
N ILE A 70 0.00 5.26 0.39
CA ILE A 70 -1.18 5.83 -0.26
C ILE A 70 -0.92 7.28 -0.67
N VAL A 71 -0.35 8.08 0.25
CA VAL A 71 -0.02 9.49 -0.03
C VAL A 71 1.04 9.61 -1.12
N ASP A 72 2.09 8.80 -1.05
CA ASP A 72 3.18 8.79 -2.03
C ASP A 72 2.67 8.43 -3.44
N LEU A 73 1.89 7.36 -3.57
CA LEU A 73 1.30 6.95 -4.86
C LEU A 73 0.29 7.97 -5.39
N LEU A 74 -0.48 8.65 -4.54
CA LEU A 74 -1.35 9.74 -4.96
C LEU A 74 -0.56 10.93 -5.51
N LEU A 75 0.55 11.30 -4.87
CA LEU A 75 1.44 12.37 -5.35
C LEU A 75 2.06 11.99 -6.70
N MET A 76 2.48 10.73 -6.87
CA MET A 76 2.98 10.22 -8.15
C MET A 76 1.91 10.22 -9.24
N ALA A 77 0.67 9.78 -8.92
CA ALA A 77 -0.45 9.83 -9.86
C ALA A 77 -0.74 11.27 -10.32
N ILE A 78 -0.69 12.25 -9.40
CA ILE A 78 -0.85 13.67 -9.75
C ILE A 78 0.28 14.13 -10.68
N TRP A 79 1.52 13.74 -10.41
CA TRP A 79 2.67 14.08 -11.24
C TRP A 79 2.56 13.47 -12.65
N TRP A 80 2.16 12.20 -12.75
CA TRP A 80 1.92 11.54 -14.04
C TRP A 80 0.77 12.19 -14.82
N TYR A 81 -0.27 12.65 -14.11
CA TYR A 81 -1.39 13.36 -14.72
C TYR A 81 -0.95 14.72 -15.28
N ASP A 82 -0.05 15.43 -14.60
CA ASP A 82 0.52 16.67 -15.12
C ASP A 82 1.42 16.44 -16.34
N GLN A 83 2.23 15.37 -16.33
CA GLN A 83 3.01 14.93 -17.50
C GLN A 83 2.11 14.60 -18.70
N ALA A 84 0.94 13.98 -18.46
CA ALA A 84 -0.02 13.64 -19.51
C ALA A 84 -0.59 14.85 -20.25
N LYS A 85 -0.63 16.03 -19.62
CA LYS A 85 -1.08 17.28 -20.24
C LYS A 85 -0.05 17.89 -21.19
N SER A 86 1.20 17.43 -21.14
CA SER A 86 2.25 17.98 -21.99
C SER A 86 2.01 17.59 -23.46
N PRO A 87 2.03 18.53 -24.42
CA PRO A 87 1.87 18.21 -25.85
C PRO A 87 3.04 17.37 -26.41
N ARG A 88 4.09 17.13 -25.62
CA ARG A 88 5.25 16.31 -26.01
C ARG A 88 4.99 14.81 -25.91
N THR A 89 3.93 14.37 -25.23
CA THR A 89 3.59 12.95 -25.02
C THR A 89 2.58 12.48 -26.07
N GLN A 90 3.09 12.12 -27.25
CA GLN A 90 2.29 11.67 -28.41
C GLN A 90 1.49 10.36 -28.19
N ASN A 91 1.78 9.58 -27.14
CA ASN A 91 1.23 8.22 -26.98
C ASN A 91 0.39 8.00 -25.71
N ASN A 92 -0.06 9.04 -24.99
CA ASN A 92 -0.82 8.91 -23.72
C ASN A 92 -0.23 7.95 -22.67
N TRP A 93 1.02 7.53 -22.82
CA TRP A 93 1.71 6.62 -21.91
C TRP A 93 1.70 7.09 -20.44
N PRO A 94 1.78 8.39 -20.09
CA PRO A 94 1.71 8.81 -18.69
C PRO A 94 0.35 8.51 -18.07
N LEU A 95 -0.72 8.52 -18.87
CA LEU A 95 -2.08 8.24 -18.40
C LEU A 95 -2.21 6.78 -17.94
N HIS A 96 -1.49 5.84 -18.56
CA HIS A 96 -1.48 4.45 -18.12
C HIS A 96 -0.86 4.29 -16.72
N PHE A 97 0.18 5.07 -16.41
CA PHE A 97 0.78 5.11 -15.06
C PHE A 97 -0.17 5.73 -14.04
N VAL A 98 -0.89 6.80 -14.39
CA VAL A 98 -1.95 7.36 -13.53
C VAL A 98 -2.98 6.29 -13.15
N TRP A 99 -3.50 5.55 -14.14
CA TRP A 99 -4.49 4.50 -13.88
C TRP A 99 -3.93 3.37 -13.03
N PHE A 100 -2.66 3.00 -13.25
CA PHE A 100 -2.00 1.99 -12.44
C PHE A 100 -1.87 2.43 -10.99
N ASP A 101 -1.32 3.61 -10.74
CA ASP A 101 -1.12 4.16 -9.39
C ASP A 101 -2.47 4.33 -8.66
N LEU A 102 -3.49 4.85 -9.34
CA LEU A 102 -4.84 4.97 -8.76
C LEU A 102 -5.46 3.61 -8.40
N THR A 103 -5.22 2.58 -9.22
CA THR A 103 -5.71 1.23 -8.93
C THR A 103 -5.01 0.65 -7.69
N VAL A 104 -3.69 0.85 -7.58
CA VAL A 104 -2.90 0.41 -6.42
C VAL A 104 -3.33 1.17 -5.16
N VAL A 105 -3.56 2.48 -5.25
CA VAL A 105 -4.12 3.30 -4.15
C VAL A 105 -5.48 2.78 -3.71
N PHE A 106 -6.39 2.50 -4.65
CA PHE A 106 -7.72 1.96 -4.33
C PHE A 106 -7.62 0.64 -3.55
N LEU A 107 -6.76 -0.28 -4.00
CA LEU A 107 -6.50 -1.54 -3.29
C LEU A 107 -5.91 -1.32 -1.90
N LEU A 108 -4.93 -0.42 -1.76
CA LEU A 108 -4.32 -0.08 -0.48
C LEU A 108 -5.34 0.51 0.50
N VAL A 109 -6.26 1.36 0.02
CA VAL A 109 -7.35 1.91 0.86
C VAL A 109 -8.28 0.80 1.37
N LEU A 110 -8.63 -0.16 0.52
CA LEU A 110 -9.45 -1.31 0.96
C LEU A 110 -8.73 -2.16 2.02
N ILE A 111 -7.42 -2.41 1.83
CA ILE A 111 -6.60 -3.11 2.80
C ILE A 111 -6.54 -2.32 4.11
N GLU A 112 -6.33 -1.02 4.04
CA GLU A 112 -6.24 -0.16 5.23
C GLU A 112 -7.55 -0.13 6.02
N LEU A 113 -8.69 -0.05 5.34
CA LEU A 113 -10.00 -0.18 5.96
C LEU A 113 -10.16 -1.53 6.67
N SER A 114 -9.71 -2.62 6.05
CA SER A 114 -9.75 -3.94 6.68
C SER A 114 -8.87 -4.03 7.94
N CYS A 115 -7.67 -3.44 7.91
CA CYS A 115 -6.77 -3.34 9.06
C CYS A 115 -7.42 -2.56 10.22
N LEU A 116 -8.03 -1.41 9.93
CA LEU A 116 -8.74 -0.60 10.92
C LEU A 116 -9.91 -1.36 11.55
N ILE A 117 -10.71 -2.08 10.75
CA ILE A 117 -11.80 -2.92 11.25
C ILE A 117 -11.26 -4.01 12.19
N CYS A 118 -10.17 -4.70 11.82
CA CYS A 118 -9.54 -5.71 12.68
C CYS A 118 -9.05 -5.11 14.01
N ILE A 119 -8.45 -3.93 13.99
CA ILE A 119 -7.99 -3.22 15.19
C ILE A 119 -9.18 -2.87 16.09
N VAL A 120 -10.26 -2.32 15.53
CA VAL A 120 -11.47 -1.97 16.29
C VAL A 120 -12.09 -3.20 16.94
N ILE A 121 -12.23 -4.30 16.20
CA ILE A 121 -12.75 -5.57 16.73
C ILE A 121 -11.88 -6.08 17.89
N PHE A 122 -10.56 -6.02 17.75
CA PHE A 122 -9.65 -6.47 18.81
C PHE A 122 -9.81 -5.63 20.09
N ILE A 123 -9.91 -4.31 19.94
CA ILE A 123 -10.11 -3.37 21.04
C ILE A 123 -11.46 -3.62 21.71
N THR A 124 -12.55 -3.70 20.95
CA THR A 124 -13.90 -3.91 21.51
C THR A 124 -14.01 -5.23 22.24
N LEU A 125 -13.49 -6.32 21.67
CA LEU A 125 -13.46 -7.63 22.35
C LEU A 125 -12.70 -7.56 23.67
N LYS A 126 -11.56 -6.88 23.74
CA LYS A 126 -10.80 -6.73 25.00
C LYS A 126 -11.51 -5.85 26.02
N PHE A 127 -12.07 -4.72 25.62
CA PHE A 127 -12.79 -3.83 26.52
C PHE A 127 -14.06 -4.48 27.08
N ASP A 128 -14.80 -5.21 26.25
CA ASP A 128 -16.03 -5.86 26.67
C ASP A 128 -15.74 -7.07 27.57
N LEU A 129 -14.63 -7.80 27.34
CA LEU A 129 -14.15 -8.84 28.26
C LEU A 129 -13.78 -8.26 29.64
N LEU A 130 -13.09 -7.11 29.67
CA LEU A 130 -12.73 -6.41 30.90
C LEU A 130 -13.97 -5.83 31.61
N GLY A 131 -14.97 -5.40 30.86
CA GLY A 131 -16.26 -4.95 31.38
C GLY A 131 -17.05 -6.10 32.01
N TRP A 132 -17.13 -7.24 31.32
CA TRP A 132 -17.73 -8.47 31.84
C TRP A 132 -17.04 -8.95 33.11
N ARG A 133 -15.71 -8.98 33.13
CA ARG A 133 -14.95 -9.41 34.32
C ARG A 133 -15.21 -8.50 35.52
N ARG A 134 -15.31 -7.18 35.33
CA ARG A 134 -15.67 -6.24 36.41
C ARG A 134 -17.09 -6.46 36.92
N ARG A 135 -18.06 -6.68 36.02
CA ARG A 135 -19.46 -6.97 36.39
C ARG A 135 -19.63 -8.31 37.10
N ALA A 136 -18.78 -9.30 36.81
CA ALA A 136 -18.82 -10.61 37.47
C ALA A 136 -18.15 -10.63 38.86
N MET A 137 -17.38 -9.59 39.21
CA MET A 137 -16.70 -9.45 40.51
C MET A 137 -17.37 -8.42 41.44
N ALA A 138 -18.42 -7.75 40.98
CA ALA A 138 -19.26 -6.83 41.75
C ALA A 138 -20.59 -7.51 42.11
#